data_AF-A0A2G8L1W3-F1
#
_entry.id   AF-A0A2G8L1W3-F1
#
_cell.length_a   1.000
_cell.length_b   1.000
_cell.length_c   1.000
_cell.angle_alpha   90.00
_cell.angle_beta   90.00
_cell.angle_gamma   90.00
#
_symmetry.space_group_name_H-M   'P 1'
#
loop_
_entity.id
_entity.type
_entity.pdbx_description
1 polymer ?
#
loop_
_entity_poly.entity_id
_entity_poly.type
_entity_poly.pdbx_seq_one_letter_code
_entity_poly.pdbx_strand_id
1 'polypeptide(L)'
;MAAQNASVQNSPAALLNQLVKAVLNEDEGCDVSQHFQFALRIISSNFAPSVEQDEFHVSEKIKRKLAREGRESDAAYFSELHRKLQAQ
;
A
#
# COMPACT_ATOMS: atom_id res chain seq x y z
N MET A 1 7.49 29.60 11.27
CA MET A 1 6.86 28.54 12.09
C MET A 1 6.03 27.53 11.26
N ALA A 2 6.27 27.37 9.93
CA ALA A 2 5.45 26.51 9.05
C ALA A 2 6.09 25.14 8.71
N ALA A 3 7.41 24.99 8.88
CA ALA A 3 8.14 23.79 8.46
C ALA A 3 7.94 22.55 9.37
N GLN A 4 7.50 22.74 10.62
CA GLN A 4 7.23 21.62 11.55
C GLN A 4 5.85 20.99 11.35
N ASN A 5 4.94 21.64 10.60
CA ASN A 5 3.58 21.11 10.42
C ASN A 5 3.51 20.08 9.29
N ALA A 6 4.38 20.15 8.28
CA ALA A 6 4.36 19.22 7.13
C ALA A 6 4.93 17.82 7.46
N SER A 7 5.83 17.70 8.45
CA SER A 7 6.41 16.41 8.86
C SER A 7 5.43 15.56 9.67
N VAL A 8 4.50 16.18 10.41
CA VAL A 8 3.45 15.47 11.17
C VAL A 8 2.36 14.95 10.23
N GLN A 9 2.01 15.72 9.20
CA GLN A 9 1.00 15.38 8.20
C GLN A 9 1.38 14.14 7.35
N ASN A 10 2.67 13.85 7.20
CA ASN A 10 3.16 12.65 6.50
C ASN A 10 3.79 11.61 7.45
N SER A 11 3.53 11.71 8.75
CA SER A 11 4.03 10.70 9.68
C SER A 11 3.37 9.34 9.37
N PRO A 12 4.09 8.20 9.53
CA PRO A 12 3.51 6.88 9.28
C PRO A 12 2.23 6.63 10.09
N ALA A 13 2.16 7.18 11.31
CA ALA A 13 0.98 7.09 12.16
C ALA A 13 -0.20 7.91 11.61
N ALA A 14 0.03 9.11 11.06
CA ALA A 14 -1.01 9.91 10.42
C ALA A 14 -1.56 9.24 9.16
N LEU A 15 -0.68 8.71 8.30
CA LEU A 15 -1.07 7.96 7.10
C LEU A 15 -1.82 6.67 7.46
N LEU A 16 -1.40 5.99 8.52
CA LEU A 16 -2.11 4.81 9.00
C LEU A 16 -3.51 5.14 9.52
N ASN A 17 -3.70 6.27 10.20
CA ASN A 17 -5.02 6.70 10.64
C ASN A 17 -5.94 7.00 9.45
N GLN A 18 -5.41 7.67 8.42
CA GLN A 18 -6.12 7.92 7.16
C GLN A 18 -6.50 6.61 6.46
N LEU A 19 -5.57 5.64 6.40
CA LEU A 19 -5.82 4.33 5.80
C LEU A 19 -6.94 3.58 6.54
N VAL A 20 -6.91 3.57 7.88
CA VAL A 20 -7.94 2.91 8.69
C VAL A 20 -9.33 3.49 8.39
N LYS A 21 -9.45 4.83 8.34
CA LYS A 21 -10.71 5.50 7.99
C LYS A 21 -11.16 5.18 6.56
N ALA A 22 -10.23 5.21 5.60
CA ALA A 22 -10.53 4.94 4.20
C ALA A 22 -10.99 3.48 3.96
N VAL A 23 -10.37 2.50 4.63
CA VAL A 23 -10.75 1.08 4.49
C VAL A 23 -12.08 0.78 5.14
N LEU A 24 -12.39 1.42 6.28
CA LEU A 24 -13.64 1.22 7.00
C LEU A 24 -14.82 2.01 6.39
N ASN A 25 -14.57 2.91 5.42
CA ASN A 25 -15.55 3.87 4.89
C ASN A 25 -16.27 4.65 6.01
N GLU A 26 -15.58 4.90 7.12
CA GLU A 26 -16.15 5.61 8.26
C GLU A 26 -15.93 7.11 8.09
N ASP A 27 -17.03 7.86 8.14
CA ASP A 27 -17.02 9.33 8.11
C ASP A 27 -16.27 9.93 9.31
N GLU A 28 -15.94 11.22 9.22
CA GLU A 28 -15.30 11.99 10.30
C GLU A 28 -16.16 12.01 11.57
N GLY A 29 -15.98 11.00 12.44
CA GLY A 29 -16.72 10.88 13.70
C GLY A 29 -16.80 9.47 14.29
N CYS A 30 -16.45 8.43 13.53
CA CYS A 30 -16.41 7.07 14.07
C CYS A 30 -15.12 6.80 14.85
N ASP A 31 -15.25 6.10 15.98
CA ASP A 31 -14.11 5.76 16.83
C ASP A 31 -13.31 4.60 16.23
N VAL A 32 -12.35 4.96 15.38
CA VAL A 32 -11.39 4.02 14.77
C VAL A 32 -10.24 3.64 15.72
N SER A 33 -10.24 4.07 16.98
CA SER A 33 -9.07 3.94 17.87
C SER A 33 -8.62 2.49 18.04
N GLN A 34 -9.54 1.54 18.17
CA GLN A 34 -9.19 0.12 18.33
C GLN A 34 -8.52 -0.45 17.06
N HIS A 35 -9.08 -0.16 15.88
CA HIS A 35 -8.53 -0.59 14.60
C HIS A 35 -7.17 0.06 14.32
N PHE A 36 -7.03 1.35 14.66
CA PHE A 36 -5.78 2.08 14.55
C PHE A 36 -4.70 1.50 15.47
N GLN A 37 -4.99 1.24 16.73
CA GLN A 37 -4.04 0.64 17.67
C GLN A 37 -3.62 -0.77 17.23
N PHE A 38 -4.57 -1.56 16.71
CA PHE A 38 -4.26 -2.88 16.15
C PHE A 38 -3.32 -2.77 14.94
N ALA A 39 -3.66 -1.93 13.96
CA ALA A 39 -2.84 -1.75 12.77
C ALA A 39 -1.45 -1.19 13.11
N LEU A 40 -1.37 -0.24 14.05
CA LEU A 40 -0.12 0.35 14.52
C LEU A 40 0.78 -0.71 15.16
N ARG A 41 0.21 -1.60 15.98
CA ARG A 41 0.95 -2.71 16.60
C ARG A 41 1.58 -3.62 15.54
N ILE A 42 0.80 -4.04 14.54
CA ILE A 42 1.27 -4.94 13.49
C ILE A 42 2.39 -4.28 12.68
N ILE A 43 2.15 -3.07 12.17
CA ILE A 43 3.11 -2.36 11.31
C ILE A 43 4.38 -2.01 12.08
N SER A 44 4.27 -1.56 13.33
CA SER A 44 5.45 -1.25 14.15
C SER A 44 6.27 -2.49 14.48
N SER A 45 5.65 -3.65 14.62
CA SER A 45 6.34 -4.91 14.94
C SER A 45 7.11 -5.53 13.76
N ASN A 46 6.73 -5.20 12.53
CA ASN A 46 7.36 -5.72 11.31
C ASN A 46 7.73 -4.57 10.35
N PHE A 47 8.27 -3.49 10.92
CA PHE A 47 8.61 -2.27 10.19
C PHE A 47 9.85 -2.43 9.30
N ALA A 48 10.72 -3.40 9.64
CA ALA A 48 11.85 -3.78 8.80
C ALA A 48 11.37 -4.64 7.62
N PRO A 49 11.82 -4.38 6.38
CA PRO A 49 11.42 -5.16 5.22
C PRO A 49 11.91 -6.61 5.35
N SER A 50 10.97 -7.54 5.46
CA SER A 50 11.25 -8.97 5.73
C SER A 50 11.29 -9.85 4.46
N VAL A 51 11.80 -9.32 3.32
CA VAL A 51 12.00 -10.01 2.00
C VAL A 51 10.72 -10.07 1.11
N GLU A 52 10.69 -9.87 -0.22
CA GLU A 52 11.69 -9.70 -1.31
C GLU A 52 11.62 -8.31 -1.98
N GLN A 53 12.78 -7.77 -2.38
CA GLN A 53 12.92 -6.55 -3.20
C GLN A 53 13.04 -6.84 -4.71
N ASP A 54 12.85 -8.08 -5.15
CA ASP A 54 12.96 -8.42 -6.57
C ASP A 54 11.66 -8.06 -7.31
N GLU A 55 11.61 -6.80 -7.75
CA GLU A 55 10.54 -6.23 -8.59
C GLU A 55 10.24 -7.12 -9.80
N PHE A 56 11.26 -7.70 -10.43
CA PHE A 56 11.08 -8.59 -11.56
C PHE A 56 10.33 -9.85 -11.15
N HIS A 57 10.71 -10.48 -10.04
CA HIS A 57 10.04 -11.68 -9.54
C HIS A 57 8.57 -11.43 -9.18
N VAL A 58 8.28 -10.27 -8.57
CA VAL A 58 6.91 -9.85 -8.25
C VAL A 58 6.09 -9.61 -9.53
N SER A 59 6.67 -8.90 -10.51
CA SER A 59 6.01 -8.62 -11.79
C SER A 59 5.65 -9.91 -12.55
N GLU A 60 6.56 -10.89 -12.58
CA GLU A 60 6.35 -12.19 -13.20
C GLU A 60 5.28 -12.99 -12.47
N LYS A 61 5.27 -12.97 -11.13
CA LYS A 61 4.25 -13.65 -10.33
C LYS A 61 2.85 -13.11 -10.61
N ILE A 62 2.70 -11.80 -10.76
CA ILE A 62 1.42 -11.16 -11.09
C ILE A 62 0.96 -11.56 -12.51
N LYS A 63 1.84 -11.43 -13.51
CA LYS A 63 1.52 -11.81 -14.91
C LYS A 63 1.14 -13.28 -15.04
N ARG A 64 1.90 -14.18 -14.41
CA ARG A 64 1.61 -15.63 -14.40
C ARG A 64 0.29 -15.94 -13.71
N LYS A 65 -0.05 -15.24 -12.63
CA LYS A 65 -1.34 -15.41 -11.94
C LYS A 65 -2.51 -15.02 -12.85
N LEU A 66 -2.42 -13.86 -13.52
CA LEU A 66 -3.46 -13.38 -14.45
C LEU A 66 -3.63 -14.33 -15.65
N ALA A 67 -2.53 -14.80 -16.24
CA ALA A 67 -2.59 -15.78 -17.32
C ALA A 67 -3.22 -17.12 -16.88
N ARG A 68 -2.89 -17.61 -15.68
CA ARG A 68 -3.50 -18.84 -15.11
C ARG A 68 -5.00 -18.71 -14.87
N GLU A 69 -5.49 -17.51 -14.57
CA GLU A 69 -6.92 -17.20 -14.43
C GLU A 69 -7.62 -17.00 -15.79
N GLY A 70 -6.93 -17.18 -16.92
CA GLY A 70 -7.47 -16.94 -18.26
C GLY A 70 -7.60 -15.46 -18.63
N ARG A 71 -6.99 -14.57 -17.84
CA ARG A 71 -7.06 -13.10 -17.98
C ARG A 71 -5.83 -12.57 -18.71
N GLU A 72 -5.59 -13.08 -19.90
CA GLU A 72 -4.39 -12.76 -20.69
C GLU A 72 -4.34 -11.28 -21.11
N SER A 73 -5.50 -10.68 -21.40
CA SER A 73 -5.62 -9.23 -21.66
C SER A 73 -5.12 -8.39 -20.49
N ASP A 74 -5.46 -8.78 -19.27
CA ASP A 74 -5.08 -8.07 -18.05
C ASP A 74 -3.60 -8.24 -17.76
N ALA A 75 -3.03 -9.41 -18.08
CA ALA A 75 -1.58 -9.65 -17.98
C ALA A 75 -0.78 -8.75 -18.94
N ALA A 76 -1.27 -8.59 -20.18
CA ALA A 76 -0.67 -7.67 -21.16
C ALA A 76 -0.79 -6.21 -20.70
N TYR A 77 -1.98 -5.80 -20.24
CA TYR A 77 -2.22 -4.45 -19.74
C TYR A 77 -1.35 -4.12 -18.51
N PHE A 78 -1.23 -5.05 -17.56
CA PHE A 78 -0.31 -4.92 -16.43
C PHE A 78 1.15 -4.74 -16.89
N SER A 79 1.60 -5.50 -17.89
CA SER A 79 2.95 -5.40 -18.42
C SER A 79 3.25 -4.01 -19.00
N GLU A 80 2.26 -3.41 -19.69
CA GLU A 80 2.39 -2.04 -20.20
C GLU A 80 2.44 -1.01 -19.09
N LEU A 81 1.59 -1.15 -18.06
CA LEU A 81 1.60 -0.24 -16.91
C LEU A 81 2.91 -0.32 -16.14
N HIS A 82 3.43 -1.54 -15.91
CA HIS A 82 4.74 -1.74 -15.27
C HIS A 82 5.86 -1.08 -16.07
N ARG A 83 5.86 -1.24 -17.40
CA ARG A 83 6.85 -0.58 -18.27
C ARG A 83 6.75 0.94 -18.20
N LYS A 84 5.53 1.49 -18.16
CA LYS A 84 5.30 2.94 -18.03
C LYS A 84 5.80 3.46 -16.68
N LEU A 85 5.53 2.75 -15.59
CA LEU A 85 5.98 3.10 -14.24
C LEU A 85 7.51 3.08 -14.12
N GLN A 86 8.17 2.08 -14.72
CA GLN A 86 9.64 2.01 -14.74
C GLN A 86 10.29 3.13 -15.56
N ALA A 87 9.54 3.76 -16.47
CA ALA A 87 10.01 4.85 -17.31
C ALA A 87 9.73 6.26 -16.72
N GLN A 88 9.11 6.33 -15.53
CA GLN A 88 8.88 7.58 -14.78
C GLN A 88 10.10 7.95 -13.93
#